data_AF-A0A4R2H8D9-F1
#
_entry.id   AF-A0A4R2H8D9-F1
#
_cell.length_a   1.000
_cell.length_b   1.000
_cell.length_c   1.000
_cell.angle_alpha   90.00
_cell.angle_beta   90.00
_cell.angle_gamma   90.00
#
_symmetry.space_group_name_H-M   'P 1'
#
loop_
_entity.id
_entity.type
_entity.pdbx_description
1 polymer ?
#
loop_
_entity_poly.entity_id
_entity_poly.type
_entity_poly.pdbx_seq_one_letter_code
_entity_poly.pdbx_strand_id
1 'polypeptide(L)'
;MKSFNLVVSLDGIDTPITVSEADGIYEIIHEGHIIAALRPPGEDWQLLPLDELIEEVSLFESDLNPQSHQIVLHSPVINQIIAEIENR
;
A
#
# COMPACT_ATOMS: atom_id res chain seq x y z
N MET A 1 11.27 0.48 -11.90
CA MET A 1 10.44 0.85 -10.73
C MET A 1 9.61 2.06 -11.14
N LYS A 2 8.30 1.87 -11.28
CA LYS A 2 7.36 2.97 -11.45
C LYS A 2 6.78 3.26 -10.06
N SER A 3 6.88 4.50 -9.62
CA SER A 3 6.22 4.96 -8.40
C SER A 3 5.45 6.23 -8.66
N PHE A 4 4.41 6.46 -7.88
CA PHE A 4 3.62 7.68 -7.93
C PHE A 4 3.12 8.05 -6.55
N ASN A 5 2.87 9.34 -6.35
CA ASN A 5 2.32 9.86 -5.11
C ASN A 5 0.81 10.04 -5.29
N LEU A 6 0.05 9.66 -4.27
CA LEU A 6 -1.39 9.81 -4.20
C LEU A 6 -1.75 10.46 -2.86
N VAL A 7 -2.75 11.33 -2.86
CA VAL A 7 -3.34 11.84 -1.62
C VAL A 7 -4.65 11.10 -1.40
N VAL A 8 -4.75 10.41 -0.26
CA VAL A 8 -5.94 9.66 0.15
C VAL A 8 -6.55 10.30 1.38
N SER A 9 -7.86 10.20 1.54
CA SER A 9 -8.52 10.66 2.76
C SER A 9 -8.58 9.51 3.78
N LEU A 10 -7.77 9.62 4.83
CA LEU A 10 -7.76 8.69 5.96
C LEU A 10 -8.39 9.37 7.17
N ASP A 11 -9.53 8.87 7.64
CA ASP A 11 -10.30 9.43 8.74
C ASP A 11 -10.61 10.95 8.62
N GLY A 12 -10.78 11.42 7.37
CA GLY A 12 -11.05 12.82 7.06
C GLY A 12 -9.81 13.72 7.01
N ILE A 13 -8.61 13.12 7.08
CA ILE A 13 -7.33 13.80 6.92
C ILE A 13 -6.76 13.44 5.54
N ASP A 14 -6.36 14.46 4.79
CA ASP A 14 -5.66 14.26 3.52
C ASP A 14 -4.24 13.80 3.80
N THR A 15 -3.98 12.53 3.50
CA THR A 15 -2.73 11.85 3.81
C THR A 15 -1.98 11.50 2.52
N PRO A 16 -0.75 11.98 2.35
CA PRO A 16 0.08 11.64 1.19
C PRO A 16 0.66 10.23 1.34
N ILE A 17 0.44 9.39 0.34
CA ILE A 17 1.02 8.05 0.23
C ILE A 17 1.80 7.93 -1.08
N THR A 18 2.75 7.02 -1.10
CA THR A 18 3.52 6.64 -2.29
C THR A 18 3.15 5.22 -2.65
N VAL A 19 2.79 4.98 -3.91
CA VAL A 19 2.57 3.64 -4.44
C VAL A 19 3.76 3.28 -5.33
N SER A 20 4.39 2.13 -5.07
CA SER A 20 5.57 1.65 -5.79
C SER A 20 5.28 0.26 -6.36
N GLU A 21 5.57 0.05 -7.65
CA GLU A 21 5.46 -1.27 -8.28
C GLU A 21 6.82 -1.99 -8.25
N ALA A 22 6.84 -3.15 -7.58
CA ALA A 22 7.98 -4.06 -7.49
C ALA A 22 7.49 -5.50 -7.73
N ASP A 23 8.08 -6.20 -8.70
CA ASP A 23 7.78 -7.62 -9.01
C ASP A 23 6.29 -7.96 -9.19
N GLY A 24 5.53 -7.01 -9.75
CA GLY A 24 4.08 -7.18 -9.97
C GLY A 24 3.25 -6.98 -8.71
N ILE A 25 3.83 -6.44 -7.64
CA ILE A 25 3.17 -6.07 -6.39
C ILE A 25 3.23 -4.54 -6.27
N TYR A 26 2.11 -3.94 -5.85
CA TYR A 26 2.01 -2.51 -5.58
C TYR A 26 2.13 -2.27 -4.07
N GLU A 27 3.30 -1.83 -3.66
CA GLU A 27 3.60 -1.45 -2.28
C GLU A 27 3.03 -0.06 -2.00
N ILE A 28 2.28 0.06 -0.90
CA ILE A 28 1.74 1.32 -0.41
C ILE A 28 2.60 1.78 0.75
N ILE A 29 3.27 2.92 0.55
CA ILE A 29 4.27 3.47 1.44
C ILE A 29 3.75 4.79 2.02
N HIS A 30 3.82 4.93 3.35
CA HIS A 30 3.48 6.15 4.07
C HIS A 30 4.64 6.51 5.01
N GLU A 31 5.10 7.77 4.96
CA GLU A 31 6.23 8.25 5.77
C GLU A 31 7.51 7.40 5.67
N GLY A 32 7.73 6.75 4.51
CA GLY A 32 8.87 5.88 4.27
C GLY A 32 8.70 4.44 4.75
N HIS A 33 7.53 4.09 5.27
CA HIS A 33 7.17 2.75 5.75
C HIS A 33 6.14 2.09 4.84
N ILE A 34 6.34 0.81 4.51
CA ILE A 34 5.33 0.04 3.80
C ILE A 34 4.19 -0.27 4.77
N ILE A 35 3.00 0.25 4.49
CA ILE A 35 1.82 0.07 5.34
C ILE A 35 0.86 -0.98 4.78
N ALA A 36 0.96 -1.30 3.50
CA ALA A 36 0.19 -2.33 2.83
C ALA A 36 0.82 -2.67 1.48
N ALA A 37 0.40 -3.79 0.88
CA ALA A 37 0.63 -4.03 -0.53
C ALA A 37 -0.61 -4.64 -1.19
N LEU A 38 -0.75 -4.32 -2.47
CA LEU A 38 -1.79 -4.81 -3.35
C LEU A 38 -1.17 -5.64 -4.45
N ARG A 39 -1.69 -6.85 -4.63
CA ARG A 39 -1.36 -7.68 -5.78
C ARG A 39 -2.46 -7.51 -6.84
N PRO A 40 -2.12 -7.07 -8.07
CA PRO A 40 -3.04 -7.09 -9.17
C PRO A 40 -3.41 -8.55 -9.43
N PRO A 41 -4.68 -8.85 -9.64
CA PRO A 41 -5.10 -10.22 -9.77
C PRO A 41 -5.05 -10.65 -11.24
N GLY A 42 -5.20 -11.95 -11.45
CA GLY A 42 -5.80 -12.41 -12.70
C GLY A 42 -7.29 -12.03 -12.81
N GLU A 43 -8.01 -11.87 -11.66
CA GLU A 43 -9.46 -11.61 -11.57
C GLU A 43 -9.89 -10.51 -10.55
N ASP A 44 -9.58 -10.56 -9.24
CA ASP A 44 -9.93 -9.52 -8.22
C ASP A 44 -8.78 -9.09 -7.28
N TRP A 45 -8.53 -7.77 -7.13
CA TRP A 45 -7.38 -7.21 -6.40
C TRP A 45 -7.28 -7.72 -4.96
N GLN A 46 -6.09 -8.17 -4.56
CA GLN A 46 -5.85 -8.75 -3.25
C GLN A 46 -4.98 -7.84 -2.39
N LEU A 47 -5.49 -7.46 -1.22
CA LEU A 47 -4.68 -6.86 -0.17
C LEU A 47 -3.87 -7.96 0.50
N LEU A 48 -2.54 -7.85 0.43
CA LEU A 48 -1.65 -8.82 1.05
C LEU A 48 -1.64 -8.62 2.56
N PRO A 49 -1.82 -9.68 3.36
CA PRO A 49 -1.67 -9.59 4.81
C PRO A 49 -0.20 -9.26 5.15
N LEU A 50 0.00 -8.57 6.27
CA LEU A 50 1.33 -8.13 6.72
C LEU A 50 2.32 -9.28 6.87
N ASP A 51 1.84 -10.47 7.24
CA ASP A 51 2.68 -11.66 7.38
C ASP A 51 3.24 -12.16 6.03
N GLU A 52 2.50 -11.99 4.92
CA GLU A 52 2.97 -12.33 3.57
C GLU A 52 3.91 -11.25 2.99
N LEU A 53 3.70 -9.99 3.38
CA LEU A 53 4.59 -8.87 3.06
C LEU A 53 6.02 -9.10 3.57
N ILE A 54 6.19 -9.77 4.71
CA ILE A 54 7.51 -10.08 5.30
C ILE A 54 8.33 -11.04 4.41
N GLU A 55 7.66 -11.94 3.69
CA GLU A 55 8.34 -12.92 2.84
C GLU A 55 8.59 -12.41 1.42
N GLU A 56 7.69 -11.56 0.89
CA GLU A 56 7.75 -11.10 -0.49
C GLU A 56 8.35 -9.71 -0.68
N VAL A 57 8.30 -8.87 0.34
CA VAL A 57 8.83 -7.51 0.29
C VAL A 57 9.97 -7.37 1.29
N SER A 58 11.04 -6.68 0.90
CA SER A 58 12.19 -6.44 1.76
C SER A 58 11.84 -5.39 2.82
N LEU A 59 11.02 -5.75 3.80
CA LEU A 59 10.64 -4.90 4.92
C LEU A 59 11.86 -4.64 5.82
N PHE A 60 12.08 -3.39 6.22
CA PHE A 60 13.07 -3.07 7.26
C PHE A 60 12.46 -3.33 8.64
N GLU A 61 13.26 -3.61 9.68
CA GLU A 61 12.74 -3.80 11.06
C GLU A 61 11.88 -2.62 11.55
N SER A 62 12.14 -1.42 11.03
CA SER A 62 11.36 -0.19 11.25
C SER A 62 9.91 -0.29 10.74
N ASP A 63 9.73 -1.04 9.66
CA ASP A 63 8.45 -1.33 9.00
C ASP A 63 7.69 -2.46 9.68
N LEU A 64 8.19 -3.00 10.80
CA LEU A 64 7.52 -4.04 11.62
C LEU A 64 7.07 -3.51 12.98
N ASN A 65 7.27 -2.21 13.24
CA ASN A 65 6.88 -1.61 14.51
C ASN A 65 5.34 -1.50 14.60
N PRO A 66 4.65 -2.21 15.52
CA PRO A 66 3.18 -2.20 15.58
C PRO A 66 2.58 -0.81 15.87
N GLN A 67 3.39 0.17 16.30
CA GLN A 67 2.98 1.56 16.45
C GLN A 67 2.98 2.36 15.13
N SER A 68 3.77 1.98 14.13
CA SER A 68 3.77 2.61 12.79
C SER A 68 2.68 2.07 11.85
N HIS A 69 2.09 0.91 12.18
CA HIS A 69 1.04 0.23 11.40
C HIS A 69 -0.40 0.70 11.70
N GLN A 70 -0.58 1.83 12.39
CA GLN A 70 -1.92 2.25 12.84
C GLN A 70 -2.81 2.82 11.74
N ILE A 71 -2.33 2.88 10.49
CA ILE A 71 -3.15 3.33 9.37
C ILE A 71 -3.93 2.13 8.83
N VAL A 72 -5.20 2.04 9.25
CA VAL A 72 -6.13 1.07 8.68
C VAL A 72 -6.62 1.60 7.34
N LEU A 73 -6.13 1.02 6.25
CA LEU A 73 -6.65 1.31 4.92
C LEU A 73 -8.03 0.66 4.78
N HIS A 74 -9.07 1.46 4.96
CA HIS A 74 -10.45 1.01 4.73
C HIS A 74 -10.73 0.82 3.23
N SER A 75 -11.74 0.01 2.90
CA SER A 75 -12.12 -0.33 1.51
C SER A 75 -12.25 0.88 0.56
N PRO A 76 -12.79 2.05 0.96
CA PRO A 76 -12.85 3.22 0.07
C PRO A 76 -11.47 3.73 -0.36
N VAL A 77 -10.50 3.72 0.56
CA VAL A 77 -9.13 4.17 0.29
C VAL A 77 -8.42 3.17 -0.63
N ILE A 78 -8.59 1.88 -0.36
CA ILE A 78 -8.06 0.80 -1.22
C ILE A 78 -8.61 0.93 -2.65
N ASN A 79 -9.92 1.16 -2.79
CA ASN A 79 -10.54 1.34 -4.10
C ASN A 79 -10.02 2.57 -4.85
N GLN A 80 -9.76 3.68 -4.14
CA GLN A 80 -9.15 4.87 -4.72
C GLN A 80 -7.73 4.57 -5.24
N ILE A 81 -6.93 3.83 -4.46
CA ILE A 81 -5.57 3.42 -4.85
C ILE A 81 -5.62 2.55 -6.10
N ILE A 82 -6.50 1.52 -6.12
CA ILE A 82 -6.69 0.64 -7.27
C ILE A 82 -7.08 1.43 -8.53
N ALA A 83 -8.07 2.32 -8.41
CA ALA A 83 -8.52 3.14 -9.54
C ALA A 83 -7.40 4.03 -10.10
N GLU A 84 -6.51 4.54 -9.25
CA GLU A 84 -5.34 5.32 -9.71
C GLU A 84 -4.29 4.43 -10.38
N ILE A 85 -4.09 3.19 -9.90
CA ILE A 85 -3.20 2.22 -10.54
C ILE A 85 -3.72 1.86 -11.95
N GLU A 86 -5.01 1.57 -12.09
CA GLU A 86 -5.62 1.17 -13.37
C GLU A 86 -5.69 2.28 -14.42
N ASN A 87 -5.67 3.56 -13.99
CA ASN A 87 -5.68 4.70 -14.90
C ASN A 87 -4.30 5.06 -15.49
N ARG A 88 -3.26 4.26 -15.24
CA ARG A 88 -1.86 4.52 -15.64
C ARG A 88 -1.28 3.46 -16.57
#